data_AF-K0KMN1-F1
#
_entry.id   AF-K0KMN1-F1
#
_cell.length_a   1.000
_cell.length_b   1.000
_cell.length_c   1.000
_cell.angle_alpha   90.00
_cell.angle_beta   90.00
_cell.angle_gamma   90.00
#
_symmetry.space_group_name_H-M   'P 1'
#
loop_
_entity.id
_entity.type
_entity.pdbx_description
1 polymer ?
#
loop_
_entity_poly.entity_id
_entity_poly.type
_entity_poly.pdbx_seq_one_letter_code
_entity_poly.pdbx_strand_id
1 'polypeptide(L)'
;MKLSSVFVQGLLLSGIMASPIADSKNSNDTVAVEGGSPGTKLCFDANKSVFCYGNNYEKCVSKLNASIRPGHGIPENAYNYCKFWCSKVKNIDDCRTNKKKFDYHPDFACGKANYC
;
A
#
# COMPACT_ATOMS: atom_id res chain seq x y z
N MET A 1 47.79 -36.11 3.29
CA MET A 1 47.70 -36.50 1.87
C MET A 1 47.52 -35.22 1.06
N LYS A 2 48.41 -34.94 0.10
CA LYS A 2 48.23 -33.93 -0.95
C LYS A 2 47.54 -34.62 -2.13
N LEU A 3 46.56 -33.96 -2.76
CA LEU A 3 46.50 -33.72 -4.21
C LEU A 3 45.30 -32.82 -4.51
N SER A 4 45.60 -31.71 -5.15
CA SER A 4 44.67 -30.72 -5.69
C SER A 4 43.70 -31.34 -6.70
N SER A 5 42.51 -30.74 -6.83
CA SER A 5 41.78 -30.70 -8.10
C SER A 5 40.94 -29.44 -8.16
N VAL A 6 41.44 -28.49 -8.94
CA VAL A 6 40.74 -27.30 -9.43
C VAL A 6 40.00 -27.74 -10.70
N PHE A 7 38.68 -27.62 -10.72
CA PHE A 7 37.92 -27.67 -11.97
C PHE A 7 37.44 -26.26 -12.32
N VAL A 8 38.18 -25.63 -13.24
CA VAL A 8 37.73 -24.49 -14.03
C VAL A 8 37.18 -25.04 -15.33
N GLN A 9 35.87 -24.95 -15.52
CA GLN A 9 35.18 -24.94 -16.81
C GLN A 9 34.09 -23.88 -16.64
N GLY A 10 34.16 -22.68 -17.22
CA GLY A 10 34.67 -22.38 -18.54
C GLY A 10 33.63 -22.74 -19.60
N LEU A 11 32.43 -22.18 -19.48
CA LEU A 11 31.43 -22.19 -20.54
C LEU A 11 30.90 -20.77 -20.72
N LEU A 12 31.60 -20.06 -21.59
CA LEU A 12 31.10 -18.95 -22.38
C LEU A 12 29.84 -19.42 -23.11
N LEU A 13 28.68 -18.82 -22.85
CA LEU A 13 27.61 -18.77 -23.82
C LEU A 13 27.06 -17.34 -23.87
N SER A 14 27.60 -16.59 -24.83
CA SER A 14 27.06 -15.34 -25.36
C SER A 14 25.59 -15.54 -25.71
N GLY A 15 24.72 -14.70 -25.14
CA GLY A 15 23.29 -14.74 -25.40
C GLY A 15 22.70 -13.34 -25.38
N ILE A 16 22.66 -12.73 -26.57
CA ILE A 16 21.73 -11.70 -27.06
C ILE A 16 21.53 -10.42 -26.23
N MET A 17 22.08 -9.32 -26.76
CA MET A 17 21.61 -7.97 -26.49
C MET A 17 20.20 -7.82 -27.08
N ALA A 18 19.17 -7.94 -26.25
CA ALA A 18 17.86 -7.40 -26.55
C ALA A 18 17.77 -6.00 -25.92
N SER A 19 17.77 -4.99 -26.79
CA SER A 19 17.59 -3.58 -26.48
C SER A 19 16.42 -3.35 -25.51
N PRO A 20 16.49 -2.39 -24.57
CA PRO A 20 15.30 -1.94 -23.88
C PRO A 20 14.37 -1.31 -24.91
N ILE A 21 13.28 -2.00 -25.25
CA ILE A 21 12.14 -1.35 -25.88
C ILE A 21 11.52 -0.52 -24.76
N ALA A 22 11.78 0.78 -24.79
CA ALA A 22 10.87 1.74 -24.21
C ALA A 22 9.56 1.60 -24.99
N ASP A 23 8.59 0.88 -24.42
CA ASP A 23 7.20 1.02 -24.80
C ASP A 23 6.39 1.26 -23.54
N SER A 24 5.80 2.44 -23.51
CA SER A 24 4.88 2.96 -22.52
C SER A 24 3.64 2.07 -22.44
N LYS A 25 3.74 0.90 -21.83
CA LYS A 25 2.57 0.16 -21.38
C LYS A 25 2.10 0.74 -20.06
N ASN A 26 1.26 1.77 -20.22
CA ASN A 26 0.13 2.06 -19.36
C ASN A 26 -0.44 0.72 -18.84
N SER A 27 -0.02 0.30 -17.64
CA SER A 27 -0.61 -0.82 -16.92
C SER A 27 -2.00 -0.38 -16.49
N ASN A 28 -2.90 -0.42 -17.46
CA ASN A 28 -4.32 -0.49 -17.23
C ASN A 28 -4.63 -1.98 -17.04
N ASP A 29 -4.12 -2.57 -15.95
CA ASP A 29 -4.61 -3.86 -15.48
C ASP A 29 -6.01 -3.65 -14.90
N THR A 30 -6.95 -3.47 -15.83
CA THR A 30 -8.38 -3.61 -15.57
C THR A 30 -8.66 -5.11 -15.59
N VAL A 31 -8.28 -5.80 -14.52
CA VAL A 31 -8.82 -7.15 -14.25
C VAL A 31 -10.26 -6.95 -13.79
N ALA A 32 -11.19 -7.18 -14.70
CA ALA A 32 -12.62 -7.23 -14.41
C ALA A 32 -12.92 -8.52 -13.62
N VAL A 33 -13.48 -8.37 -12.42
CA VAL A 33 -14.28 -9.42 -11.75
C VAL A 33 -15.47 -8.74 -11.05
N GLU A 34 -16.64 -9.00 -11.63
CA GLU A 34 -17.96 -9.24 -11.01
C GLU A 34 -18.46 -8.34 -9.87
N GLY A 35 -19.41 -7.47 -10.21
CA GLY A 35 -20.76 -7.60 -9.62
C GLY A 35 -20.96 -7.30 -8.13
N GLY A 36 -20.23 -6.35 -7.55
CA GLY A 36 -20.55 -5.79 -6.22
C GLY A 36 -20.19 -4.32 -6.16
N SER A 37 -21.02 -3.47 -5.54
CA SER A 37 -20.69 -2.06 -5.32
C SER A 37 -19.24 -1.94 -4.84
N PRO A 38 -18.39 -1.12 -5.49
CA PRO A 38 -16.95 -1.15 -5.24
C PRO A 38 -16.69 -0.81 -3.78
N GLY A 39 -16.37 -1.84 -2.99
CA GLY A 39 -15.89 -1.66 -1.64
C GLY A 39 -14.66 -0.76 -1.63
N THR A 40 -14.48 0.01 -0.57
CA THR A 40 -13.31 0.89 -0.39
C THR A 40 -12.03 0.11 -0.72
N LYS A 41 -11.23 0.61 -1.67
CA LYS A 41 -9.94 0.00 -2.02
C LYS A 41 -8.94 0.29 -0.91
N LEU A 42 -8.56 -0.74 -0.17
CA LEU A 42 -7.60 -0.69 0.93
C LEU A 42 -6.34 -1.48 0.53
N CYS A 43 -5.54 -0.89 -0.35
CA CYS A 43 -4.22 -1.40 -0.72
C CYS A 43 -3.21 -0.26 -0.68
N PHE A 44 -2.41 -0.18 0.38
CA PHE A 44 -1.35 0.80 0.50
C PHE A 44 -0.24 0.32 1.45
N ASP A 45 1.00 0.67 1.10
CA ASP A 45 2.13 0.55 2.02
C ASP A 45 2.05 1.64 3.10
N ALA A 46 2.83 1.44 4.18
CA ALA A 46 2.99 2.43 5.23
C ALA A 46 3.37 3.80 4.65
N ASN A 47 2.67 4.84 5.11
CA ASN A 47 2.81 6.23 4.69
C ASN A 47 2.57 6.51 3.20
N LYS A 48 2.00 5.57 2.43
CA LYS A 48 1.73 5.75 0.99
C LYS A 48 0.25 5.89 0.64
N SER A 49 -0.64 5.83 1.62
CA SER A 49 -2.06 6.10 1.36
C SER A 49 -2.26 7.55 0.91
N VAL A 50 -3.16 7.77 -0.04
CA VAL A 50 -3.61 9.11 -0.45
C VAL A 50 -4.21 9.92 0.72
N PHE A 51 -4.65 9.22 1.77
CA PHE A 51 -5.21 9.81 2.98
C PHE A 51 -4.16 10.08 4.07
N CYS A 52 -2.90 9.65 3.87
CA CYS A 52 -1.78 9.94 4.76
C CYS A 52 -1.05 11.22 4.31
N TYR A 53 -1.56 12.38 4.71
CA TYR A 53 -0.97 13.65 4.28
C TYR A 53 0.49 13.79 4.72
N GLY A 54 1.36 14.18 3.78
CA GLY A 54 2.78 14.39 4.04
C GLY A 54 3.55 13.11 4.39
N ASN A 55 2.98 11.93 4.09
CA ASN A 55 3.56 10.61 4.35
C ASN A 55 3.99 10.43 5.82
N ASN A 56 3.26 11.07 6.73
CA ASN A 56 3.57 11.09 8.16
C ASN A 56 2.29 11.39 8.95
N TYR A 57 2.01 10.59 9.98
CA TYR A 57 0.76 10.71 10.73
C TYR A 57 0.66 12.05 11.49
N GLU A 58 1.74 12.64 11.98
CA GLU A 58 1.74 13.91 12.71
C GLU A 58 1.41 15.08 11.79
N LYS A 59 1.98 15.07 10.58
CA LYS A 59 1.63 16.04 9.52
C LYS A 59 0.17 15.89 9.11
N CYS A 60 -0.31 14.65 9.00
CA CYS A 60 -1.72 14.36 8.73
C CYS A 60 -2.63 14.92 9.83
N VAL A 61 -2.33 14.66 11.10
CA VAL A 61 -3.11 15.17 12.24
C VAL A 61 -3.12 16.69 12.25
N SER A 62 -1.95 17.32 12.10
CA SER A 62 -1.81 18.78 12.05
C SER A 62 -2.65 19.37 10.91
N LYS A 63 -2.61 18.77 9.72
CA LYS A 63 -3.39 19.22 8.56
C LYS A 63 -4.90 19.09 8.79
N LEU A 64 -5.37 17.97 9.33
CA LEU A 64 -6.79 17.76 9.64
C LEU A 64 -7.26 18.75 10.71
N ASN A 65 -6.49 18.91 11.78
CA ASN A 65 -6.83 19.85 12.86
C ASN A 65 -6.87 21.30 12.36
N ALA A 66 -5.93 21.70 11.50
CA ALA A 66 -5.94 23.01 10.85
C ALA A 66 -7.10 23.19 9.86
N SER A 67 -7.73 22.10 9.41
CA SER A 67 -8.88 22.12 8.51
C SER A 67 -10.21 22.12 9.27
N ILE A 68 -10.20 22.08 10.61
CA ILE A 68 -11.41 22.21 11.45
C ILE A 68 -12.00 23.61 11.29
N ARG A 69 -13.00 23.68 10.41
CA ARG A 69 -13.98 24.77 10.39
C ARG A 69 -15.22 24.32 11.18
N PRO A 70 -15.86 25.21 11.95
CA PRO A 70 -17.12 24.88 12.62
C PRO A 70 -18.15 24.41 11.58
N GLY A 71 -18.72 23.22 11.79
CA GLY A 71 -19.74 22.62 10.92
C GLY A 71 -19.25 21.69 9.81
N HIS A 72 -17.94 21.47 9.65
CA HIS A 72 -17.41 20.52 8.66
C HIS A 72 -17.06 19.18 9.30
N GLY A 73 -17.60 18.09 8.74
CA GLY A 73 -17.39 16.72 9.19
C GLY A 73 -15.93 16.31 9.12
N ILE A 74 -15.26 16.36 10.27
CA ILE A 74 -13.89 15.85 10.44
C ILE A 74 -14.02 14.56 11.22
N PRO A 75 -13.21 13.53 10.90
CA PRO A 75 -13.20 12.33 11.70
C PRO A 75 -13.04 12.71 13.16
N GLU A 76 -13.97 12.22 13.99
CA GLU A 76 -14.10 12.55 15.42
C GLU A 76 -12.75 12.46 16.16
N ASN A 77 -11.86 11.60 15.66
CA ASN A 77 -10.48 11.53 16.09
C ASN A 77 -9.49 11.55 14.89
N ALA A 78 -8.93 12.73 14.61
CA ALA A 78 -7.90 12.91 13.58
C ALA A 78 -6.65 12.03 13.82
N TYR A 79 -6.32 11.75 15.08
CA TYR A 79 -5.18 10.89 15.43
C TYR A 79 -5.40 9.45 14.97
N ASN A 80 -6.54 8.85 15.32
CA ASN A 80 -6.86 7.46 14.95
C ASN A 80 -6.99 7.32 13.43
N TYR A 81 -7.63 8.28 12.78
CA TYR A 81 -7.72 8.37 11.32
C TYR A 81 -6.32 8.36 10.69
N CYS A 82 -5.44 9.28 11.08
CA CYS A 82 -4.12 9.39 10.47
C CYS A 82 -3.23 8.19 10.77
N LYS A 83 -3.31 7.60 11.98
CA LYS A 83 -2.59 6.37 12.29
C LYS A 83 -3.02 5.21 11.39
N PHE A 84 -4.32 5.04 11.16
CA PHE A 84 -4.83 4.00 10.27
C PHE A 84 -4.39 4.24 8.83
N TRP A 85 -4.64 5.43 8.27
CA TRP A 85 -4.35 5.71 6.87
C TRP A 85 -2.85 5.84 6.57
N CYS A 86 -2.01 6.17 7.55
CA CYS A 86 -0.56 6.11 7.39
C CYS A 86 0.06 4.73 7.69
N SER A 87 -0.73 3.74 8.10
CA SER A 87 -0.24 2.38 8.30
C SER A 87 -0.18 1.60 6.98
N LYS A 88 0.41 0.40 7.01
CA LYS A 88 0.32 -0.55 5.89
C LYS A 88 -1.00 -1.30 5.99
N VAL A 89 -1.78 -1.32 4.90
CA VAL A 89 -2.97 -2.15 4.76
C VAL A 89 -2.93 -2.82 3.39
N LYS A 90 -2.63 -4.12 3.37
CA LYS A 90 -2.64 -4.92 2.14
C LYS A 90 -3.69 -6.00 2.14
N ASN A 91 -4.22 -6.40 3.28
CA ASN A 91 -5.20 -7.47 3.38
C ASN A 91 -6.21 -7.20 4.52
N ILE A 92 -7.19 -8.08 4.64
CA ILE A 92 -8.25 -7.98 5.65
C ILE A 92 -7.70 -7.98 7.08
N ASP A 93 -6.63 -8.73 7.34
CA ASP A 93 -6.03 -8.85 8.67
C ASP A 93 -5.27 -7.59 9.07
N ASP A 94 -4.55 -6.96 8.14
CA ASP A 94 -3.94 -5.64 8.33
C ASP A 94 -5.04 -4.61 8.67
N CYS A 95 -6.15 -4.61 7.92
CA CYS A 95 -7.27 -3.70 8.17
C CYS A 95 -7.85 -3.89 9.58
N ARG A 96 -8.20 -5.13 9.96
CA ARG A 96 -8.77 -5.44 11.28
C ARG A 96 -7.79 -5.13 12.42
N THR A 97 -6.53 -5.52 12.24
CA THR A 97 -5.47 -5.29 13.22
C THR A 97 -5.27 -3.80 13.44
N ASN A 98 -5.17 -3.01 12.37
CA ASN A 98 -4.96 -1.56 12.48
C ASN A 98 -6.18 -0.85 13.03
N LYS A 99 -7.41 -1.22 12.64
CA LYS A 99 -8.64 -0.66 13.23
C LYS A 99 -8.68 -0.88 14.74
N LYS A 100 -8.39 -2.10 15.20
CA LYS A 100 -8.34 -2.42 16.64
C LYS A 100 -7.19 -1.69 17.34
N LYS A 101 -5.99 -1.70 16.74
CA LYS A 101 -4.79 -1.08 17.31
C LYS A 101 -4.94 0.43 17.50
N PHE A 102 -5.62 1.11 16.58
CA PHE A 102 -5.79 2.55 16.59
C PHE A 102 -7.17 3.00 17.02
N ASP A 103 -8.02 2.09 17.52
CA ASP A 103 -9.40 2.39 17.92
C ASP A 103 -10.15 3.22 16.85
N TYR A 104 -10.05 2.76 15.59
CA TYR A 104 -10.61 3.45 14.43
C TYR A 104 -11.87 2.74 13.94
N HIS A 105 -13.02 3.41 14.09
CA HIS A 105 -14.36 2.87 13.81
C HIS A 105 -15.06 3.60 12.64
N PRO A 106 -14.54 3.50 11.39
CA PRO A 106 -15.23 4.09 10.25
C PRO A 106 -16.40 3.21 9.79
N ASP A 107 -17.34 3.80 9.07
CA ASP A 107 -18.57 3.15 8.57
C ASP A 107 -18.33 2.00 7.59
N PHE A 108 -17.13 1.90 7.00
CA PHE A 108 -16.80 0.79 6.08
C PHE A 108 -16.38 -0.47 6.84
N ALA A 109 -16.79 -1.64 6.35
CA ALA A 109 -16.35 -2.93 6.89
C ALA A 109 -15.07 -3.43 6.19
N CYS A 110 -14.07 -3.93 6.94
CA CYS A 110 -12.86 -4.53 6.35
C CYS A 110 -13.18 -5.75 5.46
N GLY A 111 -14.23 -6.53 5.77
CA GLY A 111 -14.59 -7.72 5.00
C GLY A 111 -15.25 -7.44 3.65
N LYS A 112 -15.64 -6.18 3.38
CA LYS A 112 -16.23 -5.76 2.10
C LYS A 112 -15.29 -4.89 1.27
N ALA A 113 -14.06 -4.65 1.75
CA ALA A 113 -13.07 -3.83 1.08
C ALA A 113 -12.30 -4.63 0.03
N ASN A 114 -11.81 -3.93 -0.99
CA ASN A 114 -10.95 -4.51 -2.01
C ASN A 114 -9.48 -4.32 -1.63
N TYR A 115 -8.71 -5.38 -1.71
CA TYR A 115 -7.30 -5.40 -1.32
C TYR A 115 -6.39 -5.63 -2.53
N CYS A 116 -5.08 -5.59 -2.30
CA CYS A 116 -4.10 -6.26 -3.15
C CYS A 116 -3.67 -7.57 -2.46
#